data_AF-A0A7T8GVH4-F1
#
_entry.id   AF-A0A7T8GVH4-F1
#
_cell.length_a   1.000
_cell.length_b   1.000
_cell.length_c   1.000
_cell.angle_alpha   90.00
_cell.angle_beta   90.00
_cell.angle_gamma   90.00
#
_symmetry.space_group_name_H-M   'P 1'
#
loop_
_entity.id
_entity.type
_entity.pdbx_description
1 polymer ?
#
loop_
_entity_poly.entity_id
_entity_poly.type
_entity_poly.pdbx_seq_one_letter_code
_entity_poly.pdbx_strand_id
1 'polypeptide(L)' 'VLTINSIVYGLQYLFLEPNPEDPLNKQAAMELQRSRREFEFSVRCAMNGDPINGILFEKCLRNSFFN' A
#
# COMPACT_ATOMS: atom_id res chain seq x y z
N VAL A 1 14.12 -16.83 17.68
CA VAL A 1 13.09 -16.08 18.44
C VAL A 1 12.72 -14.85 17.62
N LEU A 2 11.43 -14.60 17.38
CA LEU A 2 10.96 -13.37 16.75
C LEU A 2 11.10 -12.20 17.72
N THR A 3 11.59 -11.06 17.22
CA THR A 3 11.78 -9.83 18.01
C THR A 3 10.91 -8.71 17.44
N ILE A 4 10.76 -7.60 18.18
CA ILE A 4 10.10 -6.40 17.65
C ILE A 4 10.77 -5.94 16.35
N ASN A 5 12.11 -5.97 16.28
CA ASN A 5 12.83 -5.65 15.05
C ASN A 5 12.42 -6.55 13.88
N SER A 6 12.22 -7.85 14.14
CA SER A 6 11.74 -8.79 13.11
C SER A 6 10.35 -8.41 12.59
N ILE A 7 9.46 -7.93 13.45
CA ILE A 7 8.12 -7.45 13.06
C ILE A 7 8.24 -6.16 12.22
N VAL A 8 9.04 -5.20 12.68
CA VAL A 8 9.24 -3.91 11.99
C VAL A 8 9.81 -4.12 10.59
N TYR A 9 10.81 -5.00 10.42
CA TYR A 9 11.33 -5.34 9.11
C TYR A 9 10.30 -6.02 8.21
N GLY A 10 9.46 -6.91 8.75
CA GLY A 10 8.35 -7.51 8.00
C GLY A 10 7.35 -6.47 7.50
N LEU A 11 6.97 -5.52 8.35
CA LEU A 11 6.08 -4.42 7.97
C LEU A 11 6.71 -3.52 6.91
N GLN A 12 7.99 -3.15 7.06
CA GLN A 12 8.70 -2.38 6.05
C GLN A 12 8.75 -3.11 4.70
N TYR A 13 9.01 -4.41 4.72
CA TYR A 13 9.09 -5.23 3.52
C TYR A 13 7.77 -5.27 2.74
N LEU A 14 6.62 -5.31 3.42
CA LEU A 14 5.30 -5.25 2.74
C LEU A 14 5.10 -3.98 1.90
N PHE A 15 5.72 -2.85 2.26
CA PHE A 15 5.66 -1.62 1.46
C PHE A 15 6.64 -1.62 0.28
N LEU A 16 7.73 -2.39 0.38
CA LEU A 16 8.70 -2.55 -0.71
C LEU A 16 8.22 -3.58 -1.74
N GLU A 17 7.62 -4.66 -1.25
CA GLU A 17 7.15 -5.78 -2.05
C GLU A 17 5.80 -6.28 -1.50
N PRO A 18 4.68 -5.70 -1.99
CA PRO A 18 3.35 -6.13 -1.57
C PRO A 18 3.09 -7.60 -1.94
N ASN A 19 2.44 -8.34 -1.06
CA ASN A 19 2.16 -9.76 -1.25
C ASN A 19 0.74 -9.99 -1.81
N PRO A 20 0.58 -10.38 -3.09
CA PRO A 20 -0.73 -10.69 -3.66
C PRO A 20 -1.25 -12.09 -3.30
N GLU A 21 -0.41 -13.00 -2.77
CA GLU A 21 -0.78 -14.40 -2.49
C GLU A 21 -1.60 -14.56 -1.21
N ASP A 22 -1.54 -13.58 -0.29
CA ASP A 22 -2.36 -13.53 0.92
C ASP A 22 -3.02 -12.14 1.09
N PRO A 23 -4.01 -11.81 0.25
CA PRO A 23 -4.50 -10.45 0.17
C PRO A 23 -5.69 -10.21 1.10
N LEU A 24 -5.58 -9.19 1.96
CA LEU A 24 -6.73 -8.64 2.69
C LEU A 24 -7.63 -7.82 1.75
N ASN A 25 -7.03 -7.06 0.82
CA ASN A 25 -7.76 -6.35 -0.24
C ASN A 25 -7.60 -7.12 -1.56
N LYS A 26 -8.59 -7.97 -1.88
CA LYS A 26 -8.59 -8.80 -3.08
C LYS A 26 -8.50 -7.99 -4.38
N GLN A 27 -9.13 -6.81 -4.42
CA GLN A 27 -9.14 -5.97 -5.61
C GLN A 27 -7.75 -5.41 -5.91
N ALA A 28 -7.07 -4.90 -4.88
CA ALA A 28 -5.72 -4.38 -4.98
C ALA A 28 -4.72 -5.48 -5.39
N ALA A 29 -4.89 -6.71 -4.88
CA ALA A 29 -4.05 -7.84 -5.26
C ALA A 29 -4.26 -8.27 -6.72
N MET A 30 -5.51 -8.33 -7.19
CA MET A 30 -5.80 -8.60 -8.60
C MET A 30 -5.21 -7.52 -9.52
N GLU A 31 -5.31 -6.25 -9.12
CA GLU A 31 -4.69 -5.13 -9.85
C GLU A 31 -3.17 -5.27 -9.92
N LEU A 32 -2.53 -5.59 -8.78
CA LEU A 32 -1.07 -5.81 -8.71
C LEU A 32 -0.61 -6.98 -9.60
N GLN A 33 -1.33 -8.10 -9.58
CA GLN A 33 -1.02 -9.27 -10.41
C GLN A 33 -1.25 -8.99 -11.90
N ARG A 34 -2.29 -8.22 -12.24
CA ARG A 34 -2.63 -7.89 -13.63
C ARG A 34 -1.68 -6.85 -14.23
N SER A 35 -1.38 -5.78 -13.49
CA SER A 35 -0.56 -4.67 -13.98
C SER A 35 0.04 -3.88 -12.81
N ARG A 36 1.36 -4.04 -12.62
CA ARG A 36 2.11 -3.23 -11.64
C ARG A 36 1.95 -1.73 -11.85
N ARG A 37 1.83 -1.28 -13.10
CA ARG A 37 1.68 0.15 -13.43
C ARG A 37 0.32 0.71 -13.03
N GLU A 38 -0.74 -0.07 -13.19
CA GLU A 38 -2.09 0.33 -12.75
C GLU A 38 -2.15 0.38 -11.23
N PHE A 39 -1.63 -0.65 -10.56
CA PHE A 39 -1.53 -0.68 -9.10
C PHE A 39 -0.73 0.52 -8.56
N GLU A 40 0.41 0.85 -9.18
CA GLU A 40 1.21 2.02 -8.80
C GLU A 40 0.40 3.33 -8.93
N PHE A 41 -0.35 3.50 -10.02
CA PHE A 41 -1.21 4.67 -10.20
C PHE A 41 -2.30 4.74 -9.13
N SER A 42 -3.00 3.63 -8.88
CA SER A 42 -4.04 3.53 -7.84
C SER A 42 -3.50 3.84 -6.45
N VAL A 43 -2.31 3.35 -6.09
CA VAL A 43 -1.63 3.70 -4.84
C VAL A 43 -1.35 5.20 -4.75
N ARG A 44 -0.82 5.84 -5.81
CA ARG A 44 -0.55 7.29 -5.81
C ARG A 44 -1.82 8.12 -5.62
N CYS A 45 -2.92 7.75 -6.26
CA CYS A 45 -4.22 8.40 -6.09
C CYS A 45 -4.76 8.19 -4.67
N ALA A 46 -4.78 6.96 -4.17
CA ALA A 46 -5.24 6.64 -2.81
C ALA A 46 -4.45 7.42 -1.75
N MET A 47 -3.11 7.46 -1.84
CA MET A 47 -2.27 8.19 -0.88
C MET A 47 -2.50 9.71 -0.92
N ASN A 48 -2.91 10.26 -2.05
CA ASN A 48 -3.27 11.68 -2.20
C ASN A 48 -4.66 12.02 -1.64
N GLY A 49 -5.47 11.02 -1.32
CA GLY A 49 -6.83 11.20 -0.81
C GLY A 49 -7.92 11.05 -1.87
N ASP A 50 -7.60 10.47 -3.04
CA ASP A 50 -8.56 10.24 -4.11
C ASP A 50 -9.33 8.92 -3.91
N PRO A 51 -10.57 8.81 -4.45
CA PRO A 51 -11.32 7.56 -4.39
C PRO A 51 -10.81 6.52 -5.40
N ILE A 52 -10.68 5.27 -4.96
CA ILE A 52 -10.40 4.10 -5.80
C ILE A 52 -11.60 3.17 -5.78
N ASN A 53 -12.19 2.88 -6.95
CA ASN A 53 -13.37 2.02 -7.08
C ASN A 53 -14.54 2.44 -6.17
N GLY A 54 -14.75 3.74 -5.99
CA GLY A 54 -15.83 4.30 -5.15
C GLY A 54 -15.53 4.30 -3.64
N ILE A 55 -14.37 3.81 -3.21
CA ILE A 55 -13.91 3.88 -1.82
C ILE A 55 -12.95 5.06 -1.68
N LEU A 56 -13.27 6.00 -0.79
CA LEU A 56 -12.40 7.12 -0.47
C LEU A 56 -11.30 6.67 0.50
N PHE A 57 -10.05 6.96 0.15
CA PHE A 57 -8.90 6.76 1.03
C PHE A 57 -8.49 8.10 1.66
N GLU A 58 -8.08 8.09 2.92
CA GLU A 58 -7.57 9.30 3.57
C GLU A 58 -6.16 9.63 3.07
N LYS A 59 -5.86 10.93 2.90
CA LYS A 59 -4.54 11.39 2.49
C LYS A 59 -3.49 11.00 3.53
N CYS A 60 -2.46 10.27 3.10
CA CYS A 60 -1.40 9.75 3.98
C CYS A 60 0.02 10.11 3.54
N LEU A 61 0.17 11.05 2.59
CA LEU A 61 1.47 11.62 2.26
C LEU A 61 2.08 12.32 3.47
N ARG A 62 3.41 12.18 3.63
CA ARG A 62 4.16 12.84 4.70
C ARG A 62 3.88 14.34 4.65
N ASN A 63 3.36 14.89 5.73
CA ASN A 63 3.18 16.33 5.86
C ASN A 63 4.54 17.01 5.92
N SER A 64 4.83 17.84 4.93
CA SER A 64 6.06 18.63 4.82
C SER A 64 6.17 19.75 5.86
N PHE A 65 5.15 19.92 6.71
CA PHE A 65 5.06 21.00 7.71
C PHE A 65 5.96 20.81 8.94
N PHE A 66 6.51 19.61 9.13
CA PHE A 66 7.51 19.32 10.16
C PHE A 66 8.82 18.90 9.48
N ASN A 67 9.57 19.88 9.00
CA ASN A 67 11.03 19.82 8.86
C ASN A 67 11.62 21.00 9.63
#